data_AF-A0A954VTP1-F1
#
_entry.id   AF-A0A954VTP1-F1
#
_cell.length_a   1.000
_cell.length_b   1.000
_cell.length_c   1.000
_cell.angle_alpha   90.00
_cell.angle_beta   90.00
_cell.angle_gamma   90.00
#
_symmetry.space_group_name_H-M   'P 1'
#
loop_
_entity.id
_entity.type
_entity.pdbx_description
1 polymer ?
#
loop_
_entity_poly.entity_id
_entity_poly.type
_entity_poly.pdbx_seq_one_letter_code
_entity_poly.pdbx_strand_id
1 'polypeptide(L)'
;MPREDRYADYLGPDGSTTHSLLDAMSNGDDTAWDRIATVWGAALFQYLRGRGLQDADIEEVVQNTMLRMYQGLLKGQFERNGETQRLTYWVYAIAANELKTYYTRFLNKPNSPGGSSYQQLLANVETEEEATTLEALAVTQVLQLIEADFQESTWEAFNLRYFDNYSLTDIGKKLGMSESSVRQGVYRVRQRLKQELVQLDLFADLN
;
A
#
# COMPACT_ATOMS: atom_id res chain seq x y z
N MET A 1 -31.98 -13.40 2.28
CA MET A 1 -31.26 -13.99 1.13
C MET A 1 -29.77 -13.96 1.45
N PRO A 2 -29.04 -15.08 1.35
CA PRO A 2 -27.59 -15.05 1.53
C PRO A 2 -26.99 -14.26 0.37
N ARG A 3 -26.13 -13.28 0.68
CA ARG A 3 -25.40 -12.52 -0.32
C ARG A 3 -24.30 -13.43 -0.86
N GLU A 4 -24.31 -13.68 -2.17
CA GLU A 4 -23.21 -14.31 -2.89
C GLU A 4 -21.89 -13.60 -2.56
N ASP A 5 -20.89 -14.39 -2.18
CA ASP A 5 -19.52 -13.94 -1.95
C ASP A 5 -18.93 -13.46 -3.29
N ARG A 6 -19.11 -12.18 -3.59
CA ARG A 6 -18.48 -11.47 -4.73
C ARG A 6 -16.94 -11.36 -4.62
N TYR A 7 -16.35 -12.04 -3.64
CA TYR A 7 -14.90 -12.16 -3.46
C TYR A 7 -14.29 -13.25 -4.35
N ALA A 8 -15.09 -14.19 -4.84
CA ALA A 8 -14.60 -15.29 -5.68
C ALA A 8 -14.07 -14.82 -7.04
N ASP A 9 -14.59 -13.71 -7.58
CA ASP A 9 -14.26 -13.24 -8.93
C ASP A 9 -12.86 -12.60 -9.05
N TYR A 10 -12.20 -12.27 -7.92
CA TYR A 10 -10.90 -11.59 -7.89
C TYR A 10 -9.77 -12.42 -7.29
N LEU A 11 -10.07 -13.66 -6.90
CA LEU A 11 -9.07 -14.61 -6.45
C LEU A 11 -8.60 -15.40 -7.69
N GLY A 12 -7.28 -15.55 -7.85
CA GLY A 12 -6.72 -16.52 -8.79
C GLY A 12 -7.27 -17.93 -8.55
N PRO A 13 -7.09 -18.86 -9.49
CA PRO A 13 -7.55 -20.25 -9.36
C PRO A 13 -7.01 -20.99 -8.10
N ASP A 14 -6.02 -20.42 -7.44
CA ASP A 14 -5.36 -20.87 -6.21
C ASP A 14 -5.68 -20.02 -4.96
N GLY A 15 -6.54 -19.00 -5.07
CA GLY A 15 -6.78 -18.03 -4.00
C GLY A 15 -5.77 -16.88 -3.93
N SER A 16 -4.88 -16.74 -4.93
CA SER A 16 -3.85 -15.70 -4.96
C SER A 16 -4.36 -14.42 -5.62
N THR A 17 -4.29 -13.32 -4.89
CA THR A 17 -4.52 -11.93 -5.32
C THR A 17 -3.50 -11.44 -6.35
N THR A 18 -2.31 -12.03 -6.34
CA THR A 18 -1.26 -11.74 -7.32
C THR A 18 -1.63 -12.24 -8.71
N HIS A 19 -2.32 -13.38 -8.81
CA HIS A 19 -2.71 -13.95 -10.10
C HIS A 19 -3.72 -13.06 -10.81
N SER A 20 -4.71 -12.51 -10.10
CA SER A 20 -5.70 -11.59 -10.70
C SER A 20 -5.10 -10.24 -11.11
N LEU A 21 -4.10 -9.75 -10.37
CA LEU A 21 -3.34 -8.55 -10.71
C LEU A 21 -2.48 -8.75 -11.97
N LEU A 22 -1.76 -9.87 -12.04
CA LEU A 22 -0.95 -10.24 -13.20
C LEU A 22 -1.80 -10.56 -14.43
N ASP A 23 -2.96 -11.18 -14.25
CA ASP A 23 -3.93 -11.42 -15.32
C ASP A 23 -4.47 -10.10 -15.87
N ALA A 24 -4.81 -9.13 -15.01
CA ALA A 24 -5.27 -7.81 -15.45
C ALA A 24 -4.18 -7.09 -16.26
N MET A 25 -2.93 -7.06 -15.76
CA MET A 25 -1.81 -6.45 -16.46
C MET A 25 -1.49 -7.15 -17.79
N SER A 26 -1.55 -8.49 -17.83
CA SER A 26 -1.25 -9.28 -19.03
C SER A 26 -2.34 -9.15 -20.11
N ASN A 27 -3.57 -8.85 -19.71
CA ASN A 27 -4.69 -8.58 -20.63
C ASN A 27 -4.73 -7.12 -21.13
N GLY A 28 -3.73 -6.29 -20.78
CA GLY A 28 -3.65 -4.90 -21.23
C GLY A 28 -4.62 -3.97 -20.49
N ASP A 29 -5.05 -4.34 -19.28
CA ASP A 29 -5.79 -3.44 -18.41
C ASP A 29 -4.81 -2.48 -17.72
N ASP A 30 -4.46 -1.41 -18.42
CA ASP A 30 -3.59 -0.34 -17.91
C ASP A 30 -4.13 0.29 -16.61
N THR A 31 -5.46 0.18 -16.35
CA THR A 31 -6.09 0.75 -15.15
C THR A 31 -5.70 0.04 -13.86
N ALA A 32 -5.37 -1.26 -13.94
CA ALA A 32 -4.89 -2.03 -12.81
C ALA A 32 -3.50 -1.53 -12.37
N TRP A 33 -2.60 -1.29 -13.34
CA TRP A 33 -1.28 -0.74 -13.04
C TRP A 33 -1.35 0.70 -12.51
N ASP A 34 -2.20 1.55 -13.08
CA ASP A 34 -2.35 2.94 -12.63
C ASP A 34 -2.74 3.03 -11.15
N ARG A 35 -3.59 2.12 -10.67
CA ARG A 35 -3.97 2.01 -9.26
C ARG A 35 -2.79 1.63 -8.37
N ILE A 36 -2.04 0.58 -8.75
CA ILE A 36 -0.82 0.16 -8.05
C ILE A 36 0.17 1.34 -7.99
N ALA A 37 0.40 1.98 -9.14
CA ALA A 37 1.36 3.06 -9.27
C ALA A 37 0.98 4.27 -8.43
N THR A 38 -0.31 4.59 -8.34
CA THR A 38 -0.82 5.66 -7.48
C THR A 38 -0.53 5.37 -6.00
N VAL A 39 -0.88 4.18 -5.52
CA VAL A 39 -0.72 3.80 -4.11
C VAL A 39 0.75 3.65 -3.73
N TRP A 40 1.50 2.84 -4.47
CA TRP A 40 2.89 2.53 -4.16
C TRP A 40 3.82 3.71 -4.43
N GLY A 41 3.57 4.49 -5.48
CA GLY A 41 4.35 5.69 -5.77
C GLY A 41 4.29 6.70 -4.64
N ALA A 42 3.09 7.00 -4.14
CA ALA A 42 2.91 7.93 -3.03
C ALA A 42 3.43 7.37 -1.69
N ALA A 43 3.26 6.08 -1.44
CA ALA A 43 3.80 5.42 -0.24
C ALA A 43 5.35 5.45 -0.22
N LEU A 44 5.99 5.08 -1.34
CA LEU A 44 7.44 5.13 -1.49
C LEU A 44 7.98 6.56 -1.37
N PHE A 45 7.29 7.54 -1.95
CA PHE A 45 7.68 8.93 -1.84
C PHE A 45 7.71 9.39 -0.38
N GLN A 46 6.65 9.11 0.39
CA GLN A 46 6.59 9.45 1.82
C GLN A 46 7.64 8.69 2.64
N TYR A 47 7.81 7.39 2.35
CA TYR A 47 8.82 6.54 2.99
C TYR A 47 10.24 7.10 2.81
N LEU A 48 10.59 7.53 1.60
CA LEU A 48 11.92 8.07 1.29
C LEU A 48 12.10 9.50 1.81
N ARG A 49 11.04 10.33 1.79
CA ARG A 49 11.07 11.66 2.41
C ARG A 49 11.35 11.58 3.92
N GLY A 50 10.79 10.59 4.61
CA GLY A 50 11.09 10.31 6.02
C GLY A 50 12.56 9.99 6.30
N ARG A 51 13.35 9.64 5.27
CA ARG A 51 14.80 9.37 5.35
C ARG A 51 15.68 10.57 4.99
N GLY A 52 15.08 11.71 4.69
CA GLY A 52 15.81 12.93 4.40
C GLY A 52 16.40 13.01 2.98
N LEU A 53 15.89 12.22 2.03
CA LEU A 53 16.19 12.43 0.61
C LEU A 53 15.52 13.74 0.14
N GLN A 54 16.13 14.39 -0.86
CA GLN A 54 15.51 15.53 -1.53
C GLN A 54 14.52 15.07 -2.59
N ASP A 55 13.50 15.87 -2.87
CA ASP A 55 12.39 15.50 -3.77
C ASP A 55 12.87 14.96 -5.13
N ALA A 56 13.89 15.57 -5.75
CA ALA A 56 14.43 15.10 -7.03
C ALA A 56 15.06 13.70 -6.95
N ASP A 57 15.76 13.39 -5.84
CA ASP A 57 16.34 12.07 -5.61
C ASP A 57 15.26 11.03 -5.29
N ILE A 58 14.22 11.43 -4.57
CA ILE A 58 13.06 10.58 -4.28
C ILE A 58 12.38 10.19 -5.59
N GLU A 59 12.11 11.14 -6.48
CA GLU A 59 11.47 10.88 -7.77
C GLU A 59 12.25 9.86 -8.60
N GLU A 60 13.59 9.96 -8.66
CA GLU A 60 14.43 8.99 -9.37
C GLU A 60 14.30 7.58 -8.75
N VAL A 61 14.42 7.45 -7.43
CA VAL A 61 14.33 6.16 -6.73
C VAL A 61 12.94 5.54 -6.88
N VAL A 62 11.87 6.34 -6.75
CA VAL A 62 10.49 5.90 -6.95
C VAL A 62 10.30 5.40 -8.38
N GLN A 63 10.70 6.17 -9.40
CA GLN A 63 10.55 5.78 -10.80
C GLN A 63 11.29 4.47 -11.11
N ASN A 64 12.54 4.33 -10.67
CA ASN A 64 13.30 3.11 -10.89
C ASN A 64 12.68 1.90 -10.18
N THR A 65 12.18 2.10 -8.95
CA THR A 65 11.48 1.06 -8.18
C THR A 65 10.22 0.60 -8.89
N MET A 66 9.37 1.55 -9.30
CA MET A 66 8.12 1.26 -10.02
C MET A 66 8.38 0.57 -11.37
N LEU A 67 9.40 1.00 -12.11
CA LEU A 67 9.77 0.37 -13.38
C LEU A 67 10.22 -1.09 -13.19
N ARG A 68 11.04 -1.35 -12.16
CA ARG A 68 11.49 -2.71 -11.83
C ARG A 68 10.35 -3.59 -11.35
N MET A 69 9.45 -3.04 -10.54
CA MET A 69 8.24 -3.71 -10.09
C MET A 69 7.40 -4.11 -11.31
N TYR A 70 7.11 -3.18 -12.22
CA TYR A 70 6.35 -3.44 -13.45
C TYR A 70 6.99 -4.57 -14.28
N GLN A 71 8.29 -4.45 -14.57
CA GLN A 71 9.02 -5.43 -15.37
C GLN A 71 9.09 -6.79 -14.69
N GLY A 72 9.24 -6.83 -13.36
CA GLY A 72 9.29 -8.06 -12.59
C GLY A 72 7.94 -8.78 -12.58
N LEU A 73 6.84 -8.02 -12.43
CA LEU A 73 5.48 -8.55 -12.52
C LEU A 73 5.22 -9.17 -13.90
N LEU A 74 5.51 -8.45 -14.99
CA LEU A 74 5.35 -8.97 -16.36
C LEU A 74 6.19 -10.21 -16.65
N LYS A 75 7.34 -10.36 -15.99
CA LYS A 75 8.23 -11.52 -16.14
C LYS A 75 7.87 -12.68 -15.21
N GLY A 76 6.82 -12.56 -14.39
CA GLY A 76 6.46 -13.56 -13.38
C GLY A 76 7.52 -13.72 -12.28
N GLN A 77 8.30 -12.68 -11.98
CA GLN A 77 9.35 -12.72 -10.95
C GLN A 77 8.81 -12.61 -9.52
N PHE A 78 7.53 -12.24 -9.40
CA PHE A 78 6.82 -12.22 -8.14
C PHE A 78 5.75 -13.32 -8.17
N GLU A 79 5.96 -14.33 -7.31
CA GLU A 79 4.98 -15.36 -7.02
C GLU A 79 4.63 -15.25 -5.55
N ARG A 80 3.35 -15.06 -5.23
CA ARG A 80 2.90 -15.05 -3.84
C ARG A 80 2.90 -16.47 -3.30
N ASN A 81 3.76 -16.73 -2.32
CA ASN A 81 3.81 -17.98 -1.58
C ASN A 81 3.71 -17.72 -0.07
N GLY A 82 2.48 -17.80 0.46
CA GLY A 82 2.21 -17.63 1.89
C GLY A 82 2.41 -16.21 2.43
N GLU A 83 2.59 -16.10 3.74
CA GLU A 83 2.69 -14.80 4.45
C GLU A 83 4.04 -14.09 4.27
N THR A 84 5.09 -14.82 3.90
CA THR A 84 6.48 -14.32 3.80
C THR A 84 6.83 -13.76 2.41
N GLN A 85 5.98 -13.96 1.41
CA GLN A 85 6.18 -13.48 0.03
C GLN A 85 5.01 -12.57 -0.40
N ARG A 86 4.79 -11.49 0.36
CA ARG A 86 3.82 -10.44 0.01
C ARG A 86 4.44 -9.44 -0.95
N LEU A 87 3.60 -8.81 -1.78
CA LEU A 87 4.04 -7.76 -2.70
C LEU A 87 4.79 -6.65 -1.97
N THR A 88 4.36 -6.29 -0.75
CA THR A 88 5.04 -5.30 0.10
C THR A 88 6.51 -5.60 0.32
N TYR A 89 6.85 -6.82 0.72
CA TYR A 89 8.24 -7.19 0.98
C TYR A 89 9.09 -7.18 -0.29
N TRP A 90 8.49 -7.55 -1.41
CA TRP A 90 9.17 -7.52 -2.70
C TRP A 90 9.41 -6.08 -3.19
N VAL A 91 8.39 -5.21 -3.14
CA VAL A 91 8.50 -3.79 -3.47
C VAL A 91 9.51 -3.10 -2.55
N TYR A 92 9.45 -3.41 -1.25
CA TYR A 92 10.44 -2.96 -0.29
C TYR A 92 11.86 -3.37 -0.67
N ALA A 93 12.08 -4.64 -1.01
CA ALA A 93 13.39 -5.14 -1.41
C ALA A 93 13.92 -4.44 -2.68
N ILE A 94 13.05 -4.12 -3.64
CA ILE A 94 13.42 -3.33 -4.83
C ILE A 94 13.82 -1.91 -4.41
N ALA A 95 13.01 -1.22 -3.61
CA ALA A 95 13.26 0.13 -3.14
C ALA A 95 14.55 0.23 -2.32
N ALA A 96 14.79 -0.74 -1.44
CA ALA A 96 16.01 -0.90 -0.66
C ALA A 96 17.27 -0.99 -1.55
N ASN A 97 17.21 -1.82 -2.59
CA ASN A 97 18.30 -1.98 -3.55
C ASN A 97 18.54 -0.71 -4.39
N GLU A 98 17.49 -0.02 -4.79
CA GLU A 98 17.60 1.27 -5.49
C GLU A 98 18.21 2.34 -4.60
N LEU A 99 17.79 2.42 -3.34
CA LEU A 99 18.36 3.34 -2.35
C LEU A 99 19.84 3.05 -2.10
N LYS A 100 20.22 1.77 -2.00
CA LYS A 100 21.62 1.35 -1.88
C LYS A 100 22.46 1.75 -3.10
N THR A 101 21.89 1.58 -4.28
CA THR A 101 22.52 1.98 -5.55
C THR A 101 22.71 3.49 -5.62
N TYR A 102 21.68 4.25 -5.24
CA TYR A 102 21.71 5.71 -5.15
C TYR A 102 22.84 6.19 -4.22
N TYR A 103 22.88 5.69 -2.98
CA TYR A 103 23.92 6.08 -2.02
C TYR A 103 25.32 5.67 -2.46
N THR A 104 25.49 4.50 -3.07
CA THR A 104 26.79 4.08 -3.61
C THR A 104 27.28 5.03 -4.70
N ARG A 105 26.39 5.46 -5.60
CA ARG A 105 26.71 6.47 -6.64
C ARG A 105 27.02 7.83 -6.02
N PHE A 106 26.26 8.24 -5.01
CA PHE A 106 26.44 9.51 -4.32
C PHE A 106 27.76 9.59 -3.57
N LEU A 107 28.15 8.54 -2.84
CA LEU A 107 29.40 8.45 -2.08
C LEU A 107 30.65 8.38 -2.97
N ASN A 108 30.51 7.83 -4.18
CA ASN A 108 31.60 7.76 -5.17
C ASN A 108 31.81 9.08 -5.94
N LYS A 109 30.99 10.13 -5.72
CA LYS A 109 31.22 11.45 -6.31
C LYS A 109 32.34 12.18 -5.54
N PRO A 110 33.36 12.72 -6.24
CA PRO A 110 34.37 13.57 -5.60
C PRO A 110 33.67 14.81 -5.01
N ASN A 111 33.81 15.02 -3.70
CA ASN A 111 33.17 16.07 -2.87
C ASN A 111 31.80 15.75 -2.22
N SER A 112 31.43 14.48 -2.05
CA SER A 112 30.25 14.13 -1.26
C SER A 112 30.45 14.45 0.24
N PRO A 113 29.65 15.34 0.85
CA PRO A 113 29.74 15.62 2.28
C PRO A 113 28.98 14.52 3.06
N GLY A 114 29.65 13.80 3.97
CA GLY A 114 28.95 13.04 5.02
C GLY A 114 28.93 11.50 4.91
N GLY A 115 30.00 10.86 4.44
CA GLY A 115 30.06 9.39 4.25
C GLY A 115 29.65 8.51 5.45
N SER A 116 29.72 8.98 6.70
CA SER A 116 29.37 8.21 7.89
C SER A 116 27.86 8.15 8.21
N SER A 117 27.07 9.20 7.93
CA SER A 117 25.62 9.15 8.20
C SER A 117 24.88 8.29 7.18
N TYR A 118 25.36 8.27 5.93
CA TYR A 118 24.78 7.43 4.87
C TYR A 118 25.04 5.94 5.08
N GLN A 119 26.19 5.56 5.65
CA GLN A 119 26.46 4.16 6.02
C GLN A 119 25.52 3.67 7.14
N GLN A 120 25.15 4.53 8.09
CA GLN A 120 24.14 4.20 9.11
C GLN A 120 22.73 4.09 8.50
N LEU A 121 22.39 4.98 7.57
CA LEU A 121 21.13 4.87 6.82
C LEU A 121 21.06 3.55 6.05
N LEU A 122 22.14 3.16 5.37
CA LEU A 122 22.25 1.88 4.65
C LEU A 122 22.14 0.65 5.55
N ALA A 123 22.69 0.70 6.77
CA ALA A 123 22.61 -0.40 7.73
C ALA A 123 21.18 -0.66 8.23
N ASN A 124 20.29 0.32 8.10
CA ASN A 124 18.89 0.24 8.52
C ASN A 124 17.93 -0.16 7.38
N VAL A 125 18.41 -0.37 6.14
CA VAL A 125 17.56 -0.64 4.97
C VAL A 125 17.11 -2.11 4.86
N GLU A 126 17.42 -2.97 5.84
CA GLU A 126 17.15 -4.41 5.73
C GLU A 126 16.46 -4.95 7.00
N THR A 127 15.36 -4.32 7.44
CA THR A 127 14.57 -4.84 8.57
C THR A 127 13.09 -5.06 8.19
N GLU A 128 12.46 -6.01 8.88
CA GLU A 128 11.02 -6.29 8.76
C GLU A 128 10.14 -5.09 9.20
N GLU A 129 10.65 -4.30 10.14
CA GLU A 129 10.03 -3.06 10.62
C GLU A 129 9.87 -2.03 9.49
N GLU A 130 10.83 -1.99 8.58
CA GLU A 130 10.83 -1.03 7.48
C GLU A 130 9.86 -1.42 6.37
N ALA A 131 9.76 -2.71 6.06
CA ALA A 131 8.72 -3.22 5.18
C ALA A 131 7.32 -2.96 5.76
N THR A 132 7.16 -3.15 7.07
CA THR A 132 5.89 -2.85 7.79
C THR A 132 5.54 -1.36 7.72
N THR A 133 6.54 -0.48 7.86
CA THR A 133 6.35 0.97 7.74
C THR A 133 5.87 1.36 6.35
N LEU A 134 6.50 0.80 5.31
CA LEU A 134 6.07 1.02 3.92
C LEU A 134 4.64 0.48 3.68
N GLU A 135 4.31 -0.69 4.23
CA GLU A 135 2.97 -1.27 4.16
C GLU A 135 1.90 -0.34 4.78
N ALA A 136 2.18 0.20 5.97
CA ALA A 136 1.27 1.12 6.64
C ALA A 136 1.04 2.41 5.84
N LEU A 137 2.09 2.93 5.17
CA LEU A 137 1.96 4.07 4.27
C LEU A 137 1.10 3.72 3.05
N ALA A 138 1.27 2.54 2.45
CA ALA A 138 0.44 2.06 1.35
C ALA A 138 -1.04 1.93 1.75
N VAL A 139 -1.34 1.36 2.93
CA VAL A 139 -2.72 1.31 3.47
C VAL A 139 -3.30 2.71 3.65
N THR A 140 -2.49 3.66 4.12
CA THR A 140 -2.91 5.06 4.27
C THR A 140 -3.27 5.66 2.91
N GLN A 141 -2.50 5.37 1.86
CA GLN A 141 -2.84 5.80 0.50
C GLN A 141 -4.14 5.17 -0.01
N VAL A 142 -4.40 3.90 0.31
CA VAL A 142 -5.68 3.25 -0.02
C VAL A 142 -6.85 3.90 0.70
N LEU A 143 -6.70 4.23 1.99
CA LEU A 143 -7.74 4.95 2.74
C LEU A 143 -8.07 6.31 2.10
N GLN A 144 -7.05 7.08 1.70
CA GLN A 144 -7.23 8.35 1.01
C GLN A 144 -7.92 8.18 -0.35
N LEU A 145 -7.60 7.11 -1.08
CA LEU A 145 -8.23 6.81 -2.37
C LEU A 145 -9.73 6.52 -2.23
N ILE A 146 -10.13 5.73 -1.23
CA ILE A 146 -11.53 5.31 -1.05
C ILE A 146 -12.38 6.32 -0.29
N GLU A 147 -11.78 7.31 0.37
CA GLU A 147 -12.51 8.35 1.12
C GLU A 147 -13.60 9.02 0.27
N ALA A 148 -13.25 9.34 -0.99
CA ALA A 148 -14.14 9.97 -1.95
C ALA A 148 -15.36 9.12 -2.34
N ASP A 149 -15.33 7.81 -2.09
CA ASP A 149 -16.44 6.89 -2.40
C ASP A 149 -17.59 7.00 -1.37
N PHE A 150 -17.41 7.74 -0.27
CA PHE A 150 -18.35 7.80 0.85
C PHE A 150 -18.89 9.20 1.12
N GLN A 151 -20.12 9.24 1.64
CA GLN A 151 -20.65 10.47 2.24
C GLN A 151 -19.83 10.85 3.47
N GLU A 152 -19.62 12.15 3.67
CA GLU A 152 -18.86 12.72 4.79
C GLU A 152 -19.27 12.12 6.15
N SER A 153 -20.57 12.02 6.43
CA SER A 153 -21.08 11.44 7.69
C SER A 153 -20.75 9.95 7.87
N THR A 154 -20.67 9.19 6.78
CA THR A 154 -20.26 7.78 6.82
C THR A 154 -18.76 7.64 7.05
N TRP A 155 -17.97 8.51 6.44
CA TRP A 155 -16.52 8.56 6.64
C TRP A 155 -16.16 9.02 8.05
N GLU A 156 -16.80 10.08 8.56
CA GLU A 156 -16.61 10.55 9.93
C GLU A 156 -17.02 9.47 10.94
N ALA A 157 -18.11 8.75 10.70
CA ALA A 157 -18.50 7.60 11.53
C ALA A 157 -17.44 6.49 11.54
N PHE A 158 -16.78 6.22 10.40
CA PHE A 158 -15.67 5.28 10.33
C PHE A 158 -14.46 5.77 11.13
N ASN A 159 -14.10 7.05 10.99
CA ASN A 159 -12.96 7.63 11.70
C ASN A 159 -13.16 7.62 13.22
N LEU A 160 -14.34 8.05 13.69
CA LEU A 160 -14.69 8.03 15.10
C LEU A 160 -14.65 6.62 15.69
N ARG A 161 -14.99 5.60 14.89
CA ARG A 161 -14.99 4.22 15.33
C ARG A 161 -13.59 3.64 15.45
N TYR A 162 -12.72 3.88 14.46
CA TYR A 162 -11.45 3.19 14.32
C TYR A 162 -10.23 3.96 14.81
N PHE A 163 -10.27 5.29 14.74
CA PHE A 163 -9.18 6.15 15.21
C PHE A 163 -9.47 6.77 16.58
N ASP A 164 -10.74 7.10 16.86
CA ASP A 164 -11.13 7.74 18.13
C ASP A 164 -11.81 6.79 19.13
N ASN A 165 -12.00 5.52 18.75
CA ASN A 165 -12.55 4.45 19.60
C ASN A 165 -13.94 4.72 20.21
N TYR A 166 -14.81 5.48 19.53
CA TYR A 166 -16.19 5.70 19.98
C TYR A 166 -17.06 4.44 19.81
N SER A 167 -18.09 4.33 20.66
CA SER A 167 -19.16 3.34 20.49
C SER A 167 -20.09 3.72 19.33
N LEU A 168 -20.71 2.74 18.66
CA LEU A 168 -21.67 3.02 17.57
C LEU A 168 -22.83 3.90 18.04
N THR A 169 -23.26 3.73 19.29
CA THR A 169 -24.33 4.51 19.91
C THR A 169 -23.91 5.97 20.10
N ASP A 170 -22.69 6.22 20.58
CA ASP A 170 -22.19 7.60 20.80
C ASP A 170 -21.91 8.32 19.49
N ILE A 171 -21.42 7.60 18.47
CA ILE A 171 -21.29 8.12 17.09
C ILE A 171 -22.66 8.52 16.56
N GLY A 172 -23.68 7.67 16.73
CA GLY A 172 -25.05 7.97 16.29
C GLY A 172 -25.58 9.26 16.92
N LYS A 173 -25.39 9.44 18.24
CA LYS A 173 -25.74 10.69 18.94
C LYS A 173 -24.97 11.89 18.40
N LYS A 174 -23.66 11.75 18.20
CA LYS A 174 -22.77 12.84 17.76
C LYS A 174 -23.10 13.32 16.35
N LEU A 175 -23.41 12.39 15.44
CA LEU A 175 -23.64 12.68 14.02
C LEU A 175 -25.14 12.80 13.64
N GLY A 176 -26.06 12.68 14.61
CA GLY A 176 -27.50 12.71 14.34
C GLY A 176 -27.98 11.51 13.51
N MET A 177 -27.32 10.36 13.64
CA MET A 177 -27.61 9.13 12.89
C MET A 177 -28.19 8.04 13.80
N SER A 178 -28.98 7.12 13.24
CA SER A 178 -29.34 5.90 13.98
C SER A 178 -28.11 5.00 14.16
N GLU A 179 -28.03 4.26 15.28
CA GLU A 179 -26.93 3.30 15.50
C GLU A 179 -26.85 2.26 14.36
N SER A 180 -27.99 1.83 13.82
CA SER A 180 -28.04 0.91 12.66
C SER A 180 -27.42 1.53 11.41
N SER A 181 -27.70 2.81 11.15
CA SER A 181 -27.10 3.56 10.02
C SER A 181 -25.59 3.69 10.17
N VAL A 182 -25.10 4.01 11.38
CA VAL A 182 -23.65 4.07 11.69
C VAL A 182 -23.02 2.70 11.43
N ARG A 183 -23.60 1.62 11.97
CA ARG A 183 -23.09 0.25 11.79
C ARG A 183 -22.97 -0.13 10.32
N GLN A 184 -24.01 0.14 9.52
CA GLN A 184 -24.02 -0.15 8.09
C GLN A 184 -23.02 0.71 7.31
N GLY A 185 -22.87 2.00 7.67
CA GLY A 185 -21.88 2.89 7.08
C GLY A 185 -20.46 2.39 7.32
N VAL A 186 -20.09 2.16 8.58
CA VAL A 186 -18.78 1.63 8.99
C VAL A 186 -18.49 0.29 8.31
N TYR A 187 -19.47 -0.61 8.25
CA TYR A 187 -19.31 -1.90 7.57
C TYR A 187 -18.97 -1.71 6.08
N ARG A 188 -19.67 -0.81 5.37
CA ARG A 188 -19.41 -0.55 3.95
C ARG A 188 -18.00 -0.03 3.69
N VAL A 189 -17.52 0.91 4.52
CA VAL A 189 -16.13 1.42 4.42
C VAL A 189 -15.14 0.27 4.59
N ARG A 190 -15.33 -0.60 5.59
CA ARG A 190 -14.46 -1.77 5.79
C ARG A 190 -14.45 -2.74 4.62
N GLN A 191 -15.60 -3.03 4.03
CA GLN A 191 -15.66 -3.95 2.88
C GLN A 191 -14.95 -3.35 1.67
N ARG A 192 -15.13 -2.05 1.43
CA ARG A 192 -14.44 -1.33 0.35
C ARG A 192 -12.93 -1.32 0.55
N LEU A 193 -12.48 -1.04 1.78
CA LEU A 193 -11.07 -1.10 2.15
C LEU A 193 -10.51 -2.51 1.91
N LYS A 194 -11.19 -3.54 2.44
CA LYS A 194 -10.77 -4.95 2.22
C LYS A 194 -10.67 -5.29 0.74
N GLN A 195 -11.60 -4.81 -0.09
CA GLN A 195 -11.56 -5.05 -1.53
C GLN A 195 -10.31 -4.43 -2.18
N GLU A 196 -9.98 -3.17 -1.89
CA GLU A 196 -8.79 -2.52 -2.46
C GLU A 196 -7.50 -3.18 -1.95
N LEU A 197 -7.45 -3.50 -0.67
CA LEU A 197 -6.32 -4.19 -0.04
C LEU A 197 -6.03 -5.54 -0.73
N VAL A 198 -7.07 -6.35 -0.95
CA VAL A 198 -6.99 -7.61 -1.71
C VAL A 198 -6.53 -7.36 -3.15
N GLN A 199 -7.12 -6.40 -3.86
CA GLN A 199 -6.74 -6.09 -5.24
C GLN A 199 -5.28 -5.62 -5.37
N LEU A 200 -4.73 -4.99 -4.35
CA LEU A 200 -3.35 -4.47 -4.34
C LEU A 200 -2.35 -5.42 -3.69
N ASP A 201 -2.78 -6.64 -3.32
CA ASP A 201 -2.00 -7.61 -2.55
C ASP A 201 -1.42 -7.04 -1.24
N LEU A 202 -2.11 -6.07 -0.64
CA LEU A 202 -1.84 -5.47 0.66
C LEU A 202 -2.74 -6.16 1.68
N PHE A 203 -2.21 -7.04 2.55
CA PHE A 203 -2.98 -7.81 3.56
C PHE A 203 -4.05 -8.77 3.00
N ALA A 204 -3.77 -10.07 3.03
CA ALA A 204 -4.77 -11.08 2.68
C ALA A 204 -5.65 -11.55 3.86
N ASP A 205 -5.27 -11.27 5.11
CA ASP A 205 -5.89 -11.92 6.28
C ASP A 205 -6.59 -10.91 7.20
N LEU A 206 -7.59 -10.20 6.67
CA LEU A 206 -8.62 -9.57 7.50
C LEU A 206 -9.73 -10.60 7.74
N ASN A 207 -9.49 -11.48 8.72
CA ASN A 207 -10.51 -12.29 9.40
C ASN A 207 -11.11 -11.52 10.59
#